data_AF-A0A485KWG1-F1
#
_entry.id   AF-A0A485KWG1-F1
#
_cell.length_a   1.000
_cell.length_b   1.000
_cell.length_c   1.000
_cell.angle_alpha   90.00
_cell.angle_beta   90.00
_cell.angle_gamma   90.00
#
_symmetry.space_group_name_H-M   'P 1'
#
loop_
_entity.id
_entity.type
_entity.pdbx_description
1 polymer ?
#
loop_
_entity_poly.entity_id
_entity_poly.type
_entity_poly.pdbx_seq_one_letter_code
_entity_poly.pdbx_strand_id
1 'polypeptide(L)'
;MAAAIQLKEQGNEAFEAKRYDEAEALYSKAILQDTHQHALFGNRSAARFHQKKFHEALKDAESAIALDSTWAKGHFRKGQALEALNQHRQAQHAYELAVKHGGKKRDVVEKVAEMKKVADKADRGRTIQSRDDWKDIYHNLSDAKLRLALFVKFWNVSTKPERFSFFMRFLTLLSSGGTPARISSYTTDAMEPIPAANYEPIELPEPWTAYFHSLDLTKKSEMMEDMYNLASETEKTTIINDMKYFVNEFYKDDDEDADA
;
A
#
# COMPACT_ATOMS: atom_id res chain seq x y z
N MET A 1 19.16 33.73 -17.01
CA MET A 1 17.69 33.62 -16.75
C MET A 1 16.84 33.90 -17.99
N ALA A 2 16.94 35.06 -18.68
CA ALA A 2 16.09 35.37 -19.84
C ALA A 2 16.14 34.32 -20.97
N ALA A 3 17.34 33.82 -21.31
CA ALA A 3 17.51 32.78 -22.33
C ALA A 3 16.82 31.45 -21.97
N ALA A 4 16.84 31.03 -20.70
CA ALA A 4 16.19 29.80 -20.24
C ALA A 4 14.66 29.90 -20.35
N ILE A 5 14.10 31.08 -20.05
CA ILE A 5 12.66 31.35 -20.16
C ILE A 5 12.21 31.27 -21.61
N GLN A 6 12.95 31.90 -22.54
CA GLN A 6 12.64 31.87 -23.97
C GLN A 6 12.72 30.43 -24.53
N LEU A 7 13.76 29.68 -24.20
CA LEU A 7 13.90 28.27 -24.62
C LEU A 7 12.78 27.38 -24.07
N LYS A 8 12.35 27.64 -22.83
CA LYS A 8 11.19 26.95 -22.23
C LYS A 8 9.90 27.26 -22.99
N GLU A 9 9.67 28.52 -23.35
CA GLU A 9 8.47 28.94 -24.10
C GLU A 9 8.43 28.31 -25.49
N GLN A 10 9.55 28.35 -26.22
CA GLN A 10 9.70 27.64 -27.49
C GLN A 10 9.48 26.12 -27.34
N GLY A 11 10.03 25.53 -26.26
CA GLY A 11 9.80 24.12 -25.94
C GLY A 11 8.33 23.81 -25.70
N ASN A 12 7.60 24.70 -25.02
CA ASN A 12 6.15 24.57 -24.80
C ASN A 12 5.39 24.68 -26.13
N GLU A 13 5.74 25.63 -27.00
CA GLU A 13 5.11 25.76 -28.33
C GLU A 13 5.33 24.51 -29.20
N ALA A 14 6.55 23.98 -29.20
CA ALA A 14 6.87 22.72 -29.89
C ALA A 14 6.08 21.54 -29.28
N PHE A 15 5.95 21.49 -27.95
CA PHE A 15 5.17 20.47 -27.25
C PHE A 15 3.68 20.52 -27.62
N GLU A 16 3.06 21.69 -27.59
CA GLU A 16 1.65 21.89 -27.99
C GLU A 16 1.43 21.53 -29.46
N ALA A 17 2.41 21.80 -30.32
CA ALA A 17 2.40 21.38 -31.72
C ALA A 17 2.75 19.89 -31.93
N LYS A 18 2.85 19.10 -30.85
CA LYS A 18 3.20 17.67 -30.85
C LYS A 18 4.57 17.34 -31.47
N ARG A 19 5.45 18.33 -31.59
CA ARG A 19 6.84 18.16 -32.04
C ARG A 19 7.72 17.81 -30.85
N TYR A 20 7.54 16.59 -30.34
CA TYR A 20 8.12 16.19 -29.05
C TYR A 20 9.65 16.13 -29.07
N ASP A 21 10.28 15.75 -30.18
CA ASP A 21 11.76 15.72 -30.30
C ASP A 21 12.35 17.13 -30.22
N GLU A 22 11.71 18.09 -30.89
CA GLU A 22 12.08 19.50 -30.82
C GLU A 22 11.87 20.06 -29.40
N ALA A 23 10.74 19.75 -28.77
CA ALA A 23 10.45 20.13 -27.40
C ALA A 23 11.51 19.59 -26.42
N GLU A 24 11.87 18.31 -26.53
CA GLU A 24 12.94 17.71 -25.71
C GLU A 24 14.28 18.43 -25.90
N ALA A 25 14.66 18.75 -27.14
CA ALA A 25 15.90 19.46 -27.44
C ALA A 25 15.90 20.87 -26.85
N LEU A 26 14.78 21.61 -26.96
CA LEU A 26 14.62 22.95 -26.42
C LEU A 26 14.64 22.96 -24.89
N TYR A 27 13.92 22.05 -24.23
CA TYR A 27 13.98 21.92 -22.77
C TYR A 27 15.38 21.51 -22.30
N SER A 28 16.07 20.62 -23.02
CA SER A 28 17.44 20.25 -22.68
C SER A 28 18.40 21.43 -22.77
N LYS A 29 18.27 22.27 -23.81
CA LYS A 29 19.01 23.54 -23.90
C LYS A 29 18.65 24.49 -22.75
N ALA A 30 17.36 24.59 -22.39
CA ALA A 30 16.92 25.43 -21.26
C ALA A 30 17.52 24.96 -19.93
N ILE A 31 17.59 23.64 -19.68
CA ILE A 31 18.18 23.05 -18.47
C ILE A 31 19.68 23.38 -18.37
N LEU A 32 20.41 23.40 -19.49
CA LEU A 32 21.81 23.81 -19.50
C LEU A 32 22.01 25.30 -19.11
N GLN A 33 20.97 26.12 -19.27
CA GLN A 33 20.99 27.53 -18.87
C GLN A 33 20.53 27.73 -17.43
N ASP A 34 19.69 26.84 -16.90
CA ASP A 34 19.18 26.87 -15.53
C ASP A 34 18.83 25.45 -15.04
N THR A 35 19.72 24.88 -14.23
CA THR A 35 19.58 23.52 -13.69
C THR A 35 18.68 23.44 -12.46
N HIS A 36 18.24 24.56 -11.90
CA HIS A 36 17.46 24.60 -10.66
C HIS A 36 15.96 24.71 -10.89
N GLN A 37 15.54 24.83 -12.15
CA GLN A 37 14.12 24.98 -12.49
C GLN A 37 13.42 23.63 -12.70
N HIS A 38 12.76 23.14 -11.66
CA HIS A 38 12.02 21.87 -11.65
C HIS A 38 11.05 21.71 -12.84
N ALA A 39 10.40 22.80 -13.26
CA ALA A 39 9.43 22.79 -14.35
C ALA A 39 10.05 22.38 -15.70
N LEU A 40 11.34 22.67 -15.95
CA LEU A 40 12.01 22.27 -17.18
C LEU A 40 12.17 20.75 -17.27
N PHE A 41 12.57 20.13 -16.16
CA PHE A 41 12.67 18.67 -16.06
C PHE A 41 11.30 18.01 -16.24
N GLY A 42 10.24 18.50 -15.57
CA GLY A 42 8.92 17.90 -15.75
C GLY A 42 8.31 18.12 -17.14
N ASN A 43 8.62 19.23 -17.81
CA ASN A 43 8.20 19.45 -19.19
C ASN A 43 8.97 18.52 -20.16
N ARG A 44 10.27 18.33 -19.95
CA ARG A 44 11.06 17.35 -20.71
C ARG A 44 10.60 15.91 -20.45
N SER A 45 10.25 15.59 -19.21
CA SER A 45 9.62 14.31 -18.84
C SER A 45 8.35 14.07 -19.66
N ALA A 46 7.48 15.08 -19.78
CA ALA A 46 6.27 14.99 -20.60
C ALA A 46 6.59 14.73 -22.08
N ALA A 47 7.56 15.46 -22.66
CA ALA A 47 7.97 15.27 -24.04
C ALA A 47 8.49 13.84 -24.29
N ARG A 48 9.38 13.35 -23.42
CA ARG A 48 9.93 11.99 -23.47
C ARG A 48 8.85 10.92 -23.29
N PHE A 49 7.86 11.17 -22.43
CA PHE A 49 6.73 10.27 -22.26
C PHE A 49 5.95 10.08 -23.56
N HIS A 50 5.65 11.16 -24.29
CA HIS A 50 4.96 11.07 -25.59
C HIS A 50 5.80 10.41 -26.68
N GLN A 51 7.13 10.44 -26.56
CA GLN A 51 8.05 9.69 -27.43
C GLN A 51 8.23 8.22 -27.00
N LYS A 52 7.52 7.76 -25.95
CA LYS A 52 7.66 6.41 -25.35
C LYS A 52 9.03 6.13 -24.72
N LYS A 53 9.81 7.17 -24.42
CA LYS A 53 11.08 7.10 -23.66
C LYS A 53 10.79 7.09 -22.16
N PHE A 54 10.13 6.03 -21.68
CA PHE A 54 9.52 6.01 -20.35
C PHE A 54 10.54 6.04 -19.20
N HIS A 55 11.70 5.38 -19.35
CA HIS A 55 12.76 5.42 -18.35
C HIS A 55 13.39 6.82 -18.22
N GLU A 56 13.61 7.50 -19.34
CA GLU A 56 14.13 8.86 -19.35
C GLU A 56 13.09 9.87 -18.85
N ALA A 57 11.82 9.65 -19.15
CA ALA A 57 10.71 10.42 -18.59
C ALA A 57 10.64 10.28 -17.06
N LEU A 58 10.81 9.06 -16.54
CA LEU A 58 10.87 8.79 -15.11
C LEU A 58 12.03 9.55 -14.45
N LYS A 59 13.24 9.43 -15.00
CA LYS A 59 14.43 10.12 -14.47
C LYS A 59 14.26 11.65 -14.41
N ASP A 60 13.63 12.22 -15.44
CA ASP A 60 13.32 13.66 -15.45
C ASP A 60 12.25 14.05 -14.43
N ALA A 61 11.21 13.23 -14.26
CA ALA A 61 10.20 13.47 -13.23
C ALA A 61 10.81 13.43 -11.83
N GLU A 62 11.70 12.48 -11.56
CA GLU A 62 12.43 12.38 -10.30
C GLU A 62 13.37 13.56 -10.07
N SER A 63 14.05 14.02 -11.11
CA SER A 63 14.88 15.23 -11.05
C SER A 63 14.03 16.47 -10.73
N ALA A 64 12.83 16.58 -11.30
CA ALA A 64 11.91 17.66 -10.97
C ALA A 64 11.43 17.61 -9.51
N ILE A 65 11.10 16.42 -9.00
CA ILE A 65 10.67 16.21 -7.61
C ILE A 65 11.83 16.46 -6.63
N ALA A 66 13.07 16.14 -7.01
CA ALA A 66 14.23 16.44 -6.19
C ALA A 66 14.48 17.95 -6.04
N LEU A 67 14.11 18.75 -7.05
CA LEU A 67 14.20 20.21 -7.02
C LEU A 67 13.01 20.85 -6.30
N ASP A 68 11.80 20.30 -6.45
CA ASP A 68 10.61 20.71 -5.70
C ASP A 68 9.77 19.48 -5.36
N SER A 69 9.89 19.02 -4.12
CA SER A 69 9.20 17.84 -3.61
C SER A 69 7.70 18.05 -3.46
N THR A 70 7.23 19.30 -3.49
CA THR A 70 5.82 19.67 -3.38
C THR A 70 5.17 19.91 -4.74
N TRP A 71 5.90 19.71 -5.84
CA TRP A 71 5.37 19.96 -7.17
C TRP A 71 4.45 18.83 -7.64
N ALA A 72 3.14 19.02 -7.51
CA ALA A 72 2.13 18.02 -7.89
C ALA A 72 2.28 17.49 -9.32
N LYS A 73 2.65 18.34 -10.30
CA LYS A 73 2.86 17.90 -11.69
C LYS A 73 4.06 16.95 -11.82
N GLY A 74 5.12 17.15 -11.04
CA GLY A 74 6.29 16.25 -11.05
C GLY A 74 5.91 14.85 -10.61
N HIS A 75 5.18 14.74 -9.49
CA HIS A 75 4.62 13.49 -9.00
C HIS A 75 3.68 12.83 -10.02
N PHE A 76 2.81 13.61 -10.67
CA PHE A 76 1.96 13.10 -11.74
C PHE A 76 2.77 12.54 -12.92
N ARG A 77 3.81 13.26 -13.39
CA ARG A 77 4.70 12.76 -14.46
C ARG A 77 5.41 11.47 -14.07
N LYS A 78 5.85 11.36 -12.81
CA LYS A 78 6.44 10.13 -12.26
C LYS A 78 5.41 9.00 -12.31
N GLY A 79 4.18 9.23 -11.88
CA GLY A 79 3.08 8.28 -11.97
C GLY A 79 2.84 7.78 -13.40
N GLN A 80 2.79 8.68 -14.38
CA GLN A 80 2.60 8.31 -15.79
C GLN A 80 3.73 7.42 -16.30
N ALA A 81 4.99 7.80 -16.04
CA ALA A 81 6.13 7.02 -16.49
C ALA A 81 6.17 5.63 -15.84
N LEU A 82 5.89 5.52 -14.55
CA LEU A 82 5.82 4.25 -13.81
C LEU A 82 4.68 3.36 -14.31
N GLU A 83 3.51 3.94 -14.59
CA GLU A 83 2.36 3.25 -15.17
C GLU A 83 2.74 2.61 -16.51
N ALA A 84 3.39 3.37 -17.40
CA ALA A 84 3.85 2.87 -18.70
C ALA A 84 4.96 1.79 -18.59
N LEU A 85 5.68 1.76 -17.47
CA LEU A 85 6.68 0.74 -17.14
C LEU A 85 6.09 -0.47 -16.38
N ASN A 86 4.77 -0.54 -16.22
CA ASN A 86 4.05 -1.57 -15.44
C ASN A 86 4.45 -1.64 -13.96
N GLN A 87 4.98 -0.53 -13.41
CA GLN A 87 5.31 -0.39 -12.00
C GLN A 87 4.11 0.18 -11.24
N HIS A 88 2.97 -0.52 -11.29
CA HIS A 88 1.64 -0.01 -10.90
C HIS A 88 1.56 0.52 -9.48
N ARG A 89 2.23 -0.15 -8.54
CA ARG A 89 2.25 0.26 -7.13
C ARG A 89 3.01 1.56 -6.90
N GLN A 90 4.18 1.68 -7.51
CA GLN A 90 4.95 2.92 -7.47
C GLN A 90 4.20 4.05 -8.19
N ALA A 91 3.49 3.73 -9.28
CA ALA A 91 2.65 4.68 -10.00
C ALA A 91 1.49 5.18 -9.13
N GLN A 92 0.78 4.27 -8.43
CA GLN A 92 -0.27 4.62 -7.47
C GLN A 92 0.28 5.61 -6.42
N HIS A 93 1.40 5.27 -5.78
CA HIS A 93 2.01 6.14 -4.76
C HIS A 93 2.38 7.52 -5.31
N ALA A 94 2.96 7.58 -6.52
CA ALA A 94 3.28 8.85 -7.18
C ALA A 94 2.02 9.67 -7.47
N TYR A 95 0.91 9.05 -7.91
CA TYR A 95 -0.35 9.76 -8.11
C TYR A 95 -0.98 10.22 -6.78
N GLU A 96 -0.89 9.44 -5.69
CA GLU A 96 -1.35 9.84 -4.36
C GLU A 96 -0.58 11.07 -3.84
N LEU A 97 0.75 11.08 -4.03
CA LEU A 97 1.57 12.26 -3.73
C LEU A 97 1.18 13.46 -4.60
N ALA A 98 0.87 13.26 -5.88
CA ALA A 98 0.37 14.32 -6.75
C ALA A 98 -0.92 14.94 -6.19
N VAL A 99 -1.88 14.12 -5.73
CA VAL A 99 -3.12 14.61 -5.08
C VAL A 99 -2.80 15.35 -3.78
N LYS A 100 -1.96 14.77 -2.92
CA LYS A 100 -1.54 15.36 -1.63
C LYS A 100 -0.94 16.76 -1.82
N HIS A 101 -0.17 16.96 -2.88
CA HIS A 101 0.49 18.21 -3.20
C HIS A 101 -0.36 19.19 -4.04
N GLY A 102 -1.67 18.97 -4.13
CA GLY A 102 -2.60 19.91 -4.78
C GLY A 102 -2.97 19.57 -6.22
N GLY A 103 -2.66 18.37 -6.69
CA GLY A 103 -3.20 17.77 -7.92
C GLY A 103 -4.69 17.47 -7.77
N LYS A 104 -5.54 18.51 -7.77
CA LYS A 104 -6.99 18.42 -7.56
C LYS A 104 -7.80 18.21 -8.84
N LYS A 105 -7.13 18.10 -9.99
CA LYS A 105 -7.84 17.84 -11.23
C LYS A 105 -8.42 16.42 -11.22
N ARG A 106 -9.60 16.27 -11.80
CA ARG A 106 -10.38 15.02 -11.80
C ARG A 106 -9.57 13.84 -12.38
N ASP A 107 -8.77 14.11 -13.40
CA ASP A 107 -7.87 13.17 -14.07
C ASP A 107 -6.82 12.55 -13.12
N VAL A 108 -6.25 13.33 -12.19
CA VAL A 108 -5.26 12.82 -11.22
C VAL A 108 -5.92 11.87 -10.22
N VAL A 109 -7.10 12.22 -9.71
CA VAL A 109 -7.83 11.38 -8.75
C VAL A 109 -8.35 10.10 -9.39
N GLU A 110 -8.85 10.19 -10.63
CA GLU A 110 -9.23 9.01 -11.42
C GLU A 110 -8.04 8.07 -11.63
N LYS A 111 -6.85 8.61 -11.90
CA LYS A 111 -5.62 7.82 -12.05
C LYS A 111 -5.20 7.11 -10.76
N VAL A 112 -5.35 7.74 -9.59
CA VAL A 112 -5.13 7.05 -8.30
C VAL A 112 -6.05 5.84 -8.17
N ALA A 113 -7.35 6.02 -8.40
CA ALA A 113 -8.33 4.95 -8.25
C ALA A 113 -8.13 3.82 -9.28
N GLU A 114 -7.78 4.16 -10.52
CA GLU A 114 -7.46 3.19 -11.57
C GLU A 114 -6.20 2.39 -11.20
N MET A 115 -5.10 3.06 -10.86
CA MET A 115 -3.85 2.38 -10.52
C MET A 115 -3.98 1.52 -9.28
N LYS A 116 -4.77 1.95 -8.29
CA LYS A 116 -5.05 1.14 -7.10
C LYS A 116 -5.73 -0.19 -7.45
N LYS A 117 -6.72 -0.17 -8.35
CA LYS A 117 -7.38 -1.41 -8.82
C LYS A 117 -6.43 -2.31 -9.61
N VAL A 118 -5.56 -1.72 -10.44
CA VAL A 118 -4.58 -2.48 -11.23
C VAL A 118 -3.52 -3.11 -10.31
N ALA A 119 -2.99 -2.33 -9.36
CA ALA A 119 -2.04 -2.80 -8.35
C ALA A 119 -2.65 -3.95 -7.53
N ASP A 120 -3.84 -3.75 -6.95
CA ASP A 120 -4.55 -4.79 -6.19
C ASP A 120 -4.73 -6.08 -6.99
N LYS A 121 -5.09 -5.97 -8.28
CA LYS A 121 -5.23 -7.14 -9.15
C LYS A 121 -3.90 -7.85 -9.40
N ALA A 122 -2.83 -7.09 -9.63
CA ALA A 122 -1.50 -7.64 -9.84
C ALA A 122 -0.96 -8.32 -8.58
N ASP A 123 -1.17 -7.71 -7.41
CA ASP A 123 -0.70 -8.23 -6.13
C ASP A 123 -1.38 -9.55 -5.76
N ARG A 124 -2.67 -9.73 -6.12
CA ARG A 124 -3.38 -11.01 -5.93
C ARG A 124 -2.74 -12.15 -6.74
N GLY A 125 -2.09 -11.86 -7.86
CA GLY A 125 -1.50 -12.88 -8.73
C GLY A 125 -0.02 -13.15 -8.48
N ARG A 126 0.67 -12.32 -7.70
CA ARG A 126 2.14 -12.42 -7.57
C ARG A 126 2.58 -13.16 -6.32
N THR A 127 3.71 -13.86 -6.43
CA THR A 127 4.36 -14.54 -5.31
C THR A 127 4.97 -13.53 -4.35
N ILE A 128 4.71 -13.73 -3.06
CA ILE A 128 5.31 -12.94 -1.97
C ILE A 128 6.77 -13.38 -1.79
N GLN A 129 7.69 -12.43 -1.84
CA GLN A 129 9.13 -12.69 -1.77
C GLN A 129 9.70 -12.58 -0.34
N SER A 130 9.06 -11.78 0.52
CA SER A 130 9.54 -11.51 1.88
C SER A 130 8.44 -10.97 2.79
N ARG A 131 8.75 -10.83 4.09
CA ARG A 131 7.87 -10.19 5.08
C ARG A 131 7.58 -8.73 4.73
N ASP A 132 8.58 -7.98 4.26
CA ASP A 132 8.36 -6.59 3.84
C ASP A 132 7.53 -6.49 2.56
N ASP A 133 7.68 -7.45 1.65
CA ASP A 133 6.83 -7.57 0.47
C ASP A 133 5.36 -7.82 0.85
N TRP A 134 5.12 -8.71 1.83
CA TRP A 134 3.79 -8.91 2.40
C TRP A 134 3.21 -7.65 3.03
N LYS A 135 3.99 -6.96 3.89
CA LYS A 135 3.56 -5.74 4.57
C LYS A 135 3.15 -4.67 3.57
N ASP A 136 3.95 -4.51 2.52
CA ASP A 136 3.65 -3.60 1.43
C ASP A 136 2.33 -3.99 0.74
N ILE A 137 2.16 -5.27 0.33
CA ILE A 137 0.91 -5.77 -0.26
C ILE A 137 -0.28 -5.44 0.65
N TYR A 138 -0.26 -5.93 1.89
CA TYR A 138 -1.36 -5.84 2.83
C TYR A 138 -1.75 -4.39 3.13
N HIS A 139 -0.77 -3.50 3.39
CA HIS A 139 -1.01 -2.10 3.71
C HIS A 139 -1.75 -1.35 2.58
N ASN A 140 -1.43 -1.67 1.33
CA ASN A 140 -1.91 -0.91 0.18
C ASN A 140 -3.19 -1.48 -0.45
N LEU A 141 -3.62 -2.69 -0.06
CA LEU A 141 -4.88 -3.26 -0.53
C LEU A 141 -6.02 -2.24 -0.34
N SER A 142 -6.85 -2.01 -1.35
CA SER A 142 -8.01 -1.11 -1.19
C SER A 142 -9.14 -1.75 -0.40
N ASP A 143 -9.29 -3.07 -0.53
CA ASP A 143 -10.41 -3.83 -0.02
C ASP A 143 -10.21 -4.19 1.46
N ALA A 144 -10.81 -3.37 2.34
CA ALA A 144 -10.80 -3.61 3.78
C ALA A 144 -11.47 -4.94 4.16
N LYS A 145 -12.51 -5.37 3.43
CA LYS A 145 -13.19 -6.63 3.72
C LYS A 145 -12.28 -7.81 3.41
N LEU A 146 -11.50 -7.74 2.32
CA LEU A 146 -10.47 -8.72 2.00
C LEU A 146 -9.34 -8.76 3.04
N ARG A 147 -8.88 -7.60 3.54
CA ARG A 147 -7.85 -7.55 4.61
C ARG A 147 -8.33 -8.24 5.89
N LEU A 148 -9.55 -7.97 6.33
CA LEU A 148 -10.15 -8.65 7.48
C LEU A 148 -10.36 -10.15 7.20
N ALA A 149 -10.81 -10.52 6.00
CA ALA A 149 -10.96 -11.92 5.60
C ALA A 149 -9.64 -12.68 5.63
N LEU A 150 -8.53 -12.05 5.21
CA LEU A 150 -7.19 -12.63 5.31
C LEU A 150 -6.84 -12.96 6.76
N PHE A 151 -7.07 -12.03 7.68
CA PHE A 151 -6.79 -12.22 9.10
C PHE A 151 -7.57 -13.42 9.65
N VAL A 152 -8.88 -13.43 9.44
CA VAL A 152 -9.79 -14.48 9.94
C VAL A 152 -9.45 -15.84 9.34
N LYS A 153 -9.18 -15.91 8.03
CA LYS A 153 -8.87 -17.17 7.38
C LYS A 153 -7.49 -17.68 7.75
N PHE A 154 -6.47 -16.83 7.87
CA PHE A 154 -5.15 -17.23 8.37
C PHE A 154 -5.19 -17.75 9.81
N TRP A 155 -6.00 -17.12 10.67
CA TRP A 155 -6.32 -17.69 11.98
C TRP A 155 -6.95 -19.08 11.85
N ASN A 156 -8.01 -19.21 11.04
CA ASN A 156 -8.79 -20.46 10.93
C ASN A 156 -8.02 -21.62 10.29
N VAL A 157 -7.08 -21.36 9.37
CA VAL A 157 -6.23 -22.43 8.81
C VAL A 157 -5.05 -22.81 9.71
N SER A 158 -4.78 -22.01 10.75
CA SER A 158 -3.71 -22.30 11.72
C SER A 158 -4.18 -23.30 12.77
N THR A 159 -3.22 -24.06 13.30
CA THR A 159 -3.43 -25.01 14.39
C THR A 159 -3.73 -24.28 15.71
N LYS A 160 -4.31 -24.98 16.70
CA LYS A 160 -4.56 -24.40 18.03
C LYS A 160 -3.28 -23.82 18.69
N PRO A 161 -2.11 -24.49 18.68
CA PRO A 161 -0.87 -23.91 19.22
C PRO A 161 -0.41 -22.63 18.49
N GLU A 162 -0.57 -22.59 17.16
CA GLU A 162 -0.24 -21.39 16.39
C GLU A 162 -1.16 -20.23 16.76
N ARG A 163 -2.48 -20.46 16.78
CA ARG A 163 -3.47 -19.46 17.22
C ARG A 163 -3.18 -18.97 18.64
N PHE A 164 -2.81 -19.88 19.56
CA PHE A 164 -2.41 -19.50 20.91
C PHE A 164 -1.21 -18.54 20.89
N SER A 165 -0.18 -18.84 20.10
CA SER A 165 0.97 -17.94 19.93
C SER A 165 0.56 -16.57 19.37
N PHE A 166 -0.34 -16.53 18.38
CA PHE A 166 -0.85 -15.27 17.81
C PHE A 166 -1.60 -14.47 18.89
N PHE A 167 -2.51 -15.13 19.60
CA PHE A 167 -3.32 -14.54 20.65
C PHE A 167 -2.47 -13.93 21.77
N MET A 168 -1.49 -14.68 22.26
CA MET A 168 -0.58 -14.20 23.30
C MET A 168 0.17 -12.95 22.85
N ARG A 169 0.63 -12.93 21.59
CA ARG A 169 1.29 -11.77 21.01
C ARG A 169 0.35 -10.57 20.86
N PHE A 170 -0.91 -10.80 20.46
CA PHE A 170 -1.95 -9.76 20.45
C PHE A 170 -2.21 -9.17 21.83
N LEU A 171 -2.32 -10.01 22.86
CA LEU A 171 -2.57 -9.52 24.20
C LEU A 171 -1.43 -8.65 24.71
N THR A 172 -0.17 -9.03 24.47
CA THR A 172 1.01 -8.20 24.81
C THR A 172 1.01 -6.86 24.07
N LEU A 173 0.55 -6.84 22.82
CA LEU A 173 0.42 -5.60 22.05
C LEU A 173 -0.65 -4.68 22.64
N LEU A 174 -1.82 -5.23 22.98
CA LEU A 174 -2.95 -4.48 23.55
C LEU A 174 -2.66 -3.95 24.96
N SER A 175 -1.81 -4.64 25.73
CA SER A 175 -1.39 -4.24 27.08
C SER A 175 -0.24 -3.22 27.10
N SER A 176 0.13 -2.64 25.94
CA SER A 176 1.31 -1.76 25.80
C SER A 176 2.62 -2.42 26.28
N GLY A 177 2.75 -3.74 26.09
CA GLY A 177 3.92 -4.51 26.53
C GLY A 177 3.87 -5.01 27.97
N GLY A 178 2.80 -4.73 28.72
CA GLY A 178 2.57 -5.29 30.05
C GLY A 178 2.09 -6.75 30.01
N THR A 179 2.18 -7.47 31.13
CA THR A 179 1.52 -8.79 31.24
C THR A 179 0.00 -8.58 31.31
N PRO A 180 -0.78 -9.16 30.38
CA PRO A 180 -2.24 -9.09 30.42
C PRO A 180 -2.79 -9.67 31.73
N ALA A 181 -3.81 -9.03 32.31
CA ALA A 181 -4.52 -9.60 33.45
C ALA A 181 -5.15 -10.94 33.04
N ARG A 182 -5.11 -11.93 33.94
CA ARG A 182 -5.62 -13.30 33.70
C ARG A 182 -4.94 -14.04 32.53
N ILE A 183 -3.69 -13.72 32.18
CA ILE A 183 -2.93 -14.48 31.16
C ILE A 183 -2.96 -16.01 31.36
N SER A 184 -3.04 -16.48 32.61
CA SER A 184 -3.11 -17.89 32.99
C SER A 184 -4.44 -18.57 32.70
N SER A 185 -5.52 -17.82 32.43
CA SER A 185 -6.84 -18.39 32.09
C SER A 185 -6.94 -18.80 30.62
N TYR A 186 -5.98 -18.41 29.77
CA TYR A 186 -5.98 -18.76 28.36
C TYR A 186 -5.20 -20.05 28.11
N THR A 187 -5.83 -21.00 27.43
CA THR A 187 -5.23 -22.29 27.09
C THR A 187 -5.11 -22.45 25.58
N THR A 188 -4.33 -23.44 25.13
CA THR A 188 -4.28 -23.79 23.71
C THR A 188 -5.60 -24.40 23.23
N ASP A 189 -6.27 -25.19 24.06
CA ASP A 189 -7.53 -25.87 23.69
C ASP A 189 -8.66 -24.88 23.40
N ALA A 190 -8.63 -23.72 24.05
CA ALA A 190 -9.52 -22.58 23.86
C ALA A 190 -9.43 -21.90 22.48
N MET A 191 -8.39 -22.17 21.69
CA MET A 191 -8.10 -21.42 20.45
C MET A 191 -8.90 -21.95 19.25
N GLU A 192 -10.22 -21.81 19.30
CA GLU A 192 -11.14 -22.21 18.23
C GLU A 192 -11.07 -21.30 16.99
N PRO A 193 -11.67 -21.68 15.85
CA PRO A 193 -11.81 -20.80 14.70
C PRO A 193 -12.66 -19.55 15.00
N ILE A 194 -12.31 -18.42 14.39
CA ILE A 194 -13.15 -17.21 14.38
C ILE A 194 -14.36 -17.45 13.45
N PRO A 195 -15.58 -17.03 13.83
CA PRO A 195 -16.75 -17.06 12.94
C PRO A 195 -16.49 -16.36 11.59
N ALA A 196 -16.55 -17.12 10.49
CA ALA A 196 -16.15 -16.63 9.17
C ALA A 196 -17.32 -16.17 8.27
N ALA A 197 -18.58 -16.29 8.73
CA ALA A 197 -19.77 -16.04 7.89
C ALA A 197 -19.78 -14.65 7.24
N ASN A 198 -19.27 -13.62 7.92
CA ASN A 198 -19.18 -12.26 7.39
C ASN A 198 -18.14 -12.09 6.27
N TYR A 199 -17.24 -13.07 6.12
CA TYR A 199 -16.12 -13.09 5.17
C TYR A 199 -16.29 -14.15 4.08
N GLU A 200 -17.43 -14.84 4.02
CA GLU A 200 -17.77 -15.77 2.95
C GLU A 200 -18.62 -15.06 1.87
N PRO A 201 -18.46 -15.40 0.58
CA PRO A 201 -17.60 -16.44 0.01
C PRO A 201 -16.22 -15.91 -0.43
N ILE A 202 -15.57 -15.00 0.30
CA ILE A 202 -14.31 -14.39 -0.14
C ILE A 202 -13.24 -15.49 -0.27
N GLU A 203 -12.74 -15.68 -1.49
CA GLU A 203 -11.60 -16.53 -1.79
C GLU A 203 -10.31 -15.75 -1.62
N LEU A 204 -9.36 -16.33 -0.88
CA LEU A 204 -8.04 -15.73 -0.75
C LEU A 204 -7.18 -16.06 -1.96
N PRO A 205 -6.32 -15.13 -2.40
CA PRO A 205 -5.35 -15.45 -3.43
C PRO A 205 -4.41 -16.57 -3.01
N GLU A 206 -4.28 -17.58 -3.88
CA GLU A 206 -3.46 -18.76 -3.64
C GLU A 206 -2.01 -18.40 -3.27
N PRO A 207 -1.32 -17.46 -3.95
CA PRO A 207 0.06 -17.13 -3.61
C PRO A 207 0.23 -16.61 -2.18
N TRP A 208 -0.80 -15.95 -1.64
CA TRP A 208 -0.76 -15.40 -0.29
C TRP A 208 -0.98 -16.50 0.75
N THR A 209 -1.90 -17.42 0.48
CA THR A 209 -2.11 -18.60 1.34
C THR A 209 -0.88 -19.52 1.33
N ALA A 210 -0.31 -19.79 0.16
CA ALA A 210 0.90 -20.60 0.01
C ALA A 210 2.09 -19.99 0.77
N TYR A 211 2.27 -18.67 0.67
CA TYR A 211 3.28 -17.96 1.46
C TYR A 211 3.06 -18.15 2.96
N PHE A 212 1.86 -17.88 3.48
CA PHE A 212 1.55 -18.07 4.91
C PHE A 212 1.82 -19.51 5.38
N HIS A 213 1.42 -20.51 4.59
CA HIS A 213 1.65 -21.92 4.92
C HIS A 213 3.12 -22.33 4.90
N SER A 214 3.97 -21.64 4.12
CA SER A 214 5.41 -21.88 4.08
C SER A 214 6.17 -21.35 5.30
N LEU A 215 5.53 -20.48 6.09
CA LEU A 215 6.16 -19.85 7.26
C LEU A 215 6.21 -20.79 8.46
N ASP A 216 7.31 -20.70 9.21
CA ASP A 216 7.37 -21.27 10.56
C ASP A 216 6.49 -20.47 11.56
N LEU A 217 6.28 -21.03 12.74
CA LEU A 217 5.44 -20.44 13.79
C LEU A 217 5.82 -18.98 14.09
N THR A 218 7.11 -18.70 14.27
CA THR A 218 7.60 -17.36 14.61
C THR A 218 7.21 -16.36 13.53
N LYS A 219 7.44 -16.70 12.26
CA LYS A 219 7.11 -15.84 11.12
C LYS A 219 5.62 -15.70 10.90
N LYS A 220 4.80 -16.74 11.16
CA LYS A 220 3.33 -16.61 11.14
C LYS A 220 2.86 -15.63 12.20
N SER A 221 3.39 -15.72 13.43
CA SER A 221 3.04 -14.80 14.51
C SER A 221 3.45 -13.35 14.19
N GLU A 222 4.61 -13.16 13.56
CA GLU A 222 5.04 -11.85 13.07
C GLU A 222 4.12 -11.30 11.99
N MET A 223 3.72 -12.15 11.04
CA MET A 223 2.83 -11.77 9.93
C MET A 223 1.43 -11.38 10.44
N MET A 224 0.88 -12.13 11.40
CA MET A 224 -0.40 -11.78 12.05
C MET A 224 -0.32 -10.46 12.82
N GLU A 225 0.79 -10.21 13.52
CA GLU A 225 1.03 -8.93 14.20
C GLU A 225 1.10 -7.77 13.19
N ASP A 226 1.84 -7.94 12.09
CA ASP A 226 1.95 -6.93 11.04
C ASP A 226 0.59 -6.58 10.46
N MET A 227 -0.26 -7.58 10.21
CA MET A 227 -1.61 -7.37 9.67
C MET A 227 -2.47 -6.50 10.59
N TYR A 228 -2.34 -6.65 11.90
CA TYR A 228 -3.03 -5.81 12.87
C TYR A 228 -2.41 -4.41 12.97
N ASN A 229 -1.07 -4.32 13.03
CA ASN A 229 -0.37 -3.04 13.12
C ASN A 229 -0.63 -2.13 11.90
N LEU A 230 -0.75 -2.74 10.71
CA LEU A 230 -1.03 -2.04 9.45
C LEU A 230 -2.53 -1.77 9.21
N ALA A 231 -3.41 -2.37 10.00
CA ALA A 231 -4.86 -2.17 9.88
C ALA A 231 -5.26 -0.75 10.31
N SER A 232 -6.34 -0.22 9.73
CA SER A 232 -6.96 1.02 10.21
C SER A 232 -7.57 0.83 11.60
N GLU A 233 -7.84 1.92 12.33
CA GLU A 233 -8.45 1.86 13.67
C GLU A 233 -9.83 1.18 13.68
N THR A 234 -10.61 1.33 12.59
CA THR A 234 -11.88 0.62 12.40
C THR A 234 -11.67 -0.89 12.21
N GLU A 235 -10.65 -1.28 11.45
CA GLU A 235 -10.31 -2.69 11.26
C GLU A 235 -9.74 -3.31 12.54
N LYS A 236 -8.85 -2.61 13.26
CA LYS A 236 -8.35 -3.06 14.57
C LYS A 236 -9.49 -3.30 15.55
N THR A 237 -10.48 -2.39 15.59
CA THR A 237 -11.68 -2.55 16.41
C THR A 237 -12.47 -3.81 16.02
N THR A 238 -12.60 -4.07 14.71
CA THR A 238 -13.27 -5.27 14.19
C THR A 238 -12.51 -6.53 14.59
N ILE A 239 -11.20 -6.58 14.36
CA ILE A 239 -10.32 -7.68 14.76
C ILE A 239 -10.43 -7.93 16.27
N ILE A 240 -10.37 -6.88 17.10
CA ILE A 240 -10.54 -7.01 18.54
C ILE A 240 -11.92 -7.61 18.87
N ASN A 241 -12.99 -7.19 18.20
CA ASN A 241 -14.33 -7.72 18.46
C ASN A 241 -14.48 -9.19 18.02
N ASP A 242 -13.89 -9.57 16.88
CA ASP A 242 -13.83 -10.96 16.43
C ASP A 242 -13.02 -11.82 17.43
N MET A 243 -11.97 -11.25 18.03
CA MET A 243 -11.18 -11.92 19.06
C MET A 243 -11.85 -11.90 20.44
N LYS A 244 -12.72 -10.92 20.72
CA LYS A 244 -13.56 -10.89 21.92
C LYS A 244 -14.58 -12.02 21.94
N TYR A 245 -14.88 -12.66 20.81
CA TYR A 245 -15.67 -13.89 20.78
C TYR A 245 -15.09 -14.92 21.76
N PHE A 246 -13.77 -15.15 21.74
CA PHE A 246 -13.09 -16.03 22.69
C PHE A 246 -13.24 -15.49 24.12
N VAL A 247 -12.95 -14.20 24.31
CA VAL A 247 -12.99 -13.55 25.62
C VAL A 247 -14.37 -13.66 26.28
N ASN A 248 -15.45 -13.41 25.53
CA ASN A 248 -16.82 -13.47 26.03
C ASN A 248 -17.34 -14.91 26.25
N GLU A 249 -16.88 -15.91 25.50
CA GLU A 249 -17.15 -17.30 25.88
C GLU A 249 -16.48 -17.66 27.20
N PHE A 250 -15.27 -17.16 27.49
CA PHE A 250 -14.62 -17.36 28.79
C PHE A 250 -15.28 -16.62 29.96
N TYR A 251 -15.97 -15.50 29.71
CA TYR A 251 -16.67 -14.74 30.75
C TYR A 251 -18.12 -15.18 30.96
N LYS A 252 -18.70 -15.98 30.06
CA LYS A 252 -20.06 -16.52 30.24
C LYS A 252 -20.13 -17.60 31.32
N ASP A 253 -19.05 -18.36 31.51
CA ASP A 253 -19.01 -19.45 32.49
C ASP A 253 -18.94 -18.93 33.95
N ASP A 254 -18.51 -17.68 34.19
CA ASP A 254 -18.39 -17.12 35.55
C ASP A 254 -19.72 -16.54 36.10
N ASP A 255 -20.70 -16.21 35.25
CA ASP A 255 -21.98 -15.63 35.69
C ASP A 255 -23.05 -16.69 36.02
N GLU A 256 -22.91 -17.94 35.54
CA GLU A 256 -23.83 -19.04 35.90
C GLU A 256 -23.48 -19.70 37.25
N ASP A 257 -22.24 -19.59 37.73
CA ASP A 257 -21.79 -20.13 39.02
C ASP A 257 -21.92 -19.13 40.19
N ALA A 258 -22.33 -17.88 39.92
CA ALA A 258 -22.50 -16.85 40.95
C ALA A 258 -23.87 -16.90 41.67
N ASP A 259 -24.84 -17.65 41.12
CA ASP A 259 -26.21 -17.80 41.64
C ASP A 259 -26.57 -19.27 42.02
N ALA A 260 -25.58 -20.15 42.22
CA ALA A 260 -25.78 -21.55 42.65
C ALA A 260 -25.42 -21.82 44.13
#